data_AF-E0NJR5-F1
#
_entry.id   AF-E0NJR5-F1
#
_cell.length_a   1.000
_cell.length_b   1.000
_cell.length_c   1.000
_cell.angle_alpha   90.00
_cell.angle_beta   90.00
_cell.angle_gamma   90.00
#
_symmetry.space_group_name_H-M   'P 1'
#
loop_
_entity.id
_entity.type
_entity.pdbx_description
1 polymer ?
#
loop_
_entity_poly.entity_id
_entity_poly.type
_entity_poly.pdbx_seq_one_letter_code
_entity_poly.pdbx_strand_id
1 'polypeptide(L)'
;MTEKLTEKAICGHCKEPFDVEIYTSINTRVDPEMELKVLNYDVFEYTCPHCGEKVKVIYDMLYHMEQEGTMIYLTDPSNVEEEIKTLDEFYNNDFKKFQELMKIDPPRVRVVVDLVELREKILIFKGGYDDRIMELYKSLLILQINERENMEIIRMFYDIYENKPIIVVIDKNLKEYHYDFREEGYRELEEQFEDKLEGFERYVVNESFAIEFIEDLLNKKKN
;
A
#
# COMPACT_ATOMS: atom_id res chain seq x y z
N MET A 1 -18.60 5.26 -3.02
CA MET A 1 -18.92 6.71 -3.07
C MET A 1 -17.70 7.42 -2.53
N THR A 2 -17.34 8.58 -3.06
CA THR A 2 -16.30 9.39 -2.43
C THR A 2 -16.93 10.17 -1.29
N GLU A 3 -16.44 9.96 -0.07
CA GLU A 3 -17.00 10.51 1.16
C GLU A 3 -16.00 11.46 1.81
N LYS A 4 -16.52 12.56 2.34
CA LYS A 4 -15.75 13.67 2.88
C LYS A 4 -16.29 14.07 4.23
N LEU A 5 -15.41 14.52 5.10
CA LEU A 5 -15.79 15.18 6.34
C LEU A 5 -14.82 16.31 6.67
N THR A 6 -15.27 17.24 7.50
CA THR A 6 -14.46 18.36 7.94
C THR A 6 -13.81 18.03 9.28
N GLU A 7 -12.48 18.05 9.31
CA GLU A 7 -11.69 17.92 10.53
C GLU A 7 -10.95 19.21 10.87
N LYS A 8 -10.49 19.31 12.12
CA LYS A 8 -9.58 20.38 12.53
C LYS A 8 -8.12 19.93 12.46
N ALA A 9 -7.34 20.62 11.64
CA ALA A 9 -5.88 20.50 11.62
C ALA A 9 -5.23 21.63 12.42
N ILE A 10 -4.02 21.39 12.94
CA ILE A 10 -3.19 22.39 13.61
C ILE A 10 -1.99 22.71 12.72
N CYS A 11 -1.81 23.99 12.38
CA CYS A 11 -0.65 24.39 11.59
C CYS A 11 0.65 24.23 12.39
N GLY A 12 1.61 23.45 11.87
CA GLY A 12 2.93 23.26 12.49
C GLY A 12 3.74 24.55 12.64
N HIS A 13 3.50 25.55 11.78
CA HIS A 13 4.23 26.82 11.74
C HIS A 13 3.62 27.89 12.67
N CYS A 14 2.36 28.30 12.43
CA CYS A 14 1.73 29.38 13.20
C CYS A 14 0.92 28.89 14.41
N LYS A 15 0.72 27.57 14.57
CA LYS A 15 -0.07 26.92 15.64
C LYS A 15 -1.57 27.24 15.65
N GLU A 16 -2.06 28.03 14.70
CA GLU A 16 -3.49 28.28 14.56
C GLU A 16 -4.21 27.04 13.99
N PRO A 17 -5.38 26.68 14.56
CA PRO A 17 -6.22 25.63 14.01
C PRO A 17 -6.94 26.13 12.75
N PHE A 18 -7.22 25.21 11.83
CA PHE A 18 -8.03 25.48 10.65
C PHE A 18 -8.75 24.22 10.20
N ASP A 19 -9.87 24.42 9.51
CA ASP A 19 -10.69 23.33 9.01
C ASP A 19 -10.08 22.76 7.72
N VAL A 20 -10.07 21.43 7.61
CA VAL A 20 -9.62 20.68 6.44
C VAL A 20 -10.71 19.71 6.00
N GLU A 21 -10.90 19.55 4.70
CA GLU A 21 -11.82 18.58 4.14
C GLU A 21 -11.06 17.30 3.83
N ILE A 22 -11.21 16.28 4.68
CA ILE A 22 -10.56 14.98 4.53
C ILE A 22 -11.46 13.99 3.80
N TYR A 23 -10.86 12.94 3.25
CA TYR A 23 -11.56 11.88 2.52
C TYR A 23 -11.59 10.60 3.36
N THR A 24 -12.76 10.17 3.80
CA THR A 24 -12.89 8.88 4.51
C THR A 24 -12.97 7.70 3.55
N SER A 25 -13.48 7.94 2.35
CA SER A 25 -13.48 6.97 1.27
C SER A 25 -13.28 7.64 -0.08
N ILE A 26 -12.46 7.05 -0.94
CA ILE A 26 -12.27 7.45 -2.34
C ILE A 26 -12.62 6.25 -3.21
N ASN A 27 -13.49 6.46 -4.21
CA ASN A 27 -13.75 5.47 -5.25
C ASN A 27 -13.39 6.06 -6.62
N THR A 28 -12.35 5.51 -7.24
CA THR A 28 -11.80 6.04 -8.50
C THR A 28 -12.67 5.79 -9.73
N ARG A 29 -13.61 4.84 -9.67
CA ARG A 29 -14.61 4.68 -10.75
C ARG A 29 -15.57 5.85 -10.77
N VAL A 30 -15.91 6.39 -9.61
CA VAL A 30 -16.82 7.55 -9.47
C VAL A 30 -16.06 8.85 -9.74
N ASP A 31 -14.85 8.99 -9.21
CA ASP A 31 -14.03 10.21 -9.36
C ASP A 31 -12.61 9.90 -9.88
N PRO A 32 -12.43 9.73 -11.21
CA PRO A 32 -11.14 9.37 -11.80
C PRO A 32 -10.01 10.36 -11.52
N GLU A 33 -10.33 11.64 -11.35
CA GLU A 33 -9.35 12.68 -11.00
C GLU A 33 -8.73 12.47 -9.61
N MET A 34 -9.41 11.76 -8.70
CA MET A 34 -8.91 11.50 -7.36
C MET A 34 -7.72 10.56 -7.37
N GLU A 35 -7.60 9.67 -8.36
CA GLU A 35 -6.44 8.79 -8.49
C GLU A 35 -5.16 9.62 -8.62
N LEU A 36 -5.12 10.58 -9.54
CA LEU A 36 -3.95 11.42 -9.75
C LEU A 36 -3.63 12.24 -8.49
N LYS A 37 -4.65 12.76 -7.81
CA LYS A 37 -4.49 13.51 -6.56
C LYS A 37 -3.95 12.63 -5.42
N VAL A 38 -4.38 11.39 -5.30
CA VAL A 38 -3.87 10.45 -4.29
C VAL A 38 -2.43 10.08 -4.60
N LEU A 39 -2.14 9.73 -5.87
CA LEU A 39 -0.78 9.40 -6.31
C LEU A 39 0.19 10.57 -6.08
N ASN A 40 -0.23 11.81 -6.34
CA ASN A 40 0.60 13.00 -6.11
C ASN A 40 0.59 13.50 -4.65
N TYR A 41 -0.15 12.83 -3.77
CA TYR A 41 -0.38 13.23 -2.37
C TYR A 41 -1.15 14.54 -2.18
N ASP A 42 -1.74 15.11 -3.24
CA ASP A 42 -2.49 16.37 -3.22
C ASP A 42 -3.67 16.33 -2.24
N VAL A 43 -4.30 15.16 -2.05
CA VAL A 43 -5.43 15.01 -1.10
C VAL A 43 -5.00 15.19 0.36
N PHE A 44 -3.70 15.05 0.64
CA PHE A 44 -3.12 15.17 1.97
C PHE A 44 -2.43 16.53 2.19
N GLU A 45 -2.34 17.39 1.16
CA GLU A 45 -1.70 18.71 1.25
C GLU A 45 -2.73 19.84 1.37
N TYR A 46 -2.66 20.60 2.45
CA TYR A 46 -3.52 21.74 2.73
C TYR A 46 -2.70 23.01 2.87
N THR A 47 -3.29 24.17 2.57
CA THR A 47 -2.64 25.48 2.79
C THR A 47 -3.25 26.15 4.01
N CYS A 48 -2.43 26.47 5.01
CA CYS A 48 -2.90 27.16 6.21
C CYS A 48 -3.42 28.56 5.84
N PRO A 49 -4.70 28.89 6.15
CA PRO A 49 -5.28 30.18 5.76
C PRO A 49 -4.70 31.36 6.54
N HIS A 50 -4.04 31.11 7.68
CA HIS A 50 -3.50 32.16 8.56
C HIS A 50 -2.09 32.61 8.17
N CYS A 51 -1.25 31.70 7.65
CA CYS A 51 0.15 31.99 7.35
C CYS A 51 0.63 31.53 5.96
N GLY A 52 -0.20 30.83 5.18
CA GLY A 52 0.14 30.35 3.84
C GLY A 52 1.03 29.10 3.80
N GLU A 53 1.42 28.55 4.95
CA GLU A 53 2.25 27.34 5.02
C GLU A 53 1.51 26.11 4.48
N LYS A 54 2.24 25.25 3.75
CA LYS A 54 1.73 23.93 3.36
C LYS A 54 1.76 22.97 4.54
N VAL A 55 0.64 22.33 4.82
CA VAL A 55 0.47 21.38 5.92
C VAL A 55 0.06 20.04 5.35
N LYS A 56 0.81 18.99 5.67
CA LYS A 56 0.40 17.61 5.40
C LYS A 56 -0.48 17.10 6.54
N VAL A 57 -1.66 16.60 6.19
CA VAL A 57 -2.59 15.97 7.13
C VAL A 57 -2.81 14.55 6.64
N ILE A 58 -2.34 13.56 7.41
CA ILE A 58 -2.54 12.14 7.16
C ILE A 58 -3.71 11.70 8.05
N TYR A 59 -4.64 10.96 7.46
CA TYR A 59 -5.87 10.50 8.11
C TYR A 59 -6.26 9.13 7.56
N ASP A 60 -7.07 8.41 8.33
CA ASP A 60 -7.57 7.11 7.93
C ASP A 60 -8.48 7.24 6.71
N MET A 61 -8.29 6.38 5.73
CA MET A 61 -8.98 6.46 4.45
C MET A 61 -9.11 5.10 3.79
N LEU A 62 -10.31 4.80 3.27
CA LEU A 62 -10.55 3.67 2.38
C LEU A 62 -10.39 4.09 0.91
N TYR A 63 -9.37 3.57 0.24
CA TYR A 63 -9.20 3.70 -1.20
C TYR A 63 -9.76 2.47 -1.94
N HIS A 64 -10.82 2.66 -2.71
CA HIS A 64 -11.54 1.60 -3.41
C HIS A 64 -11.23 1.62 -4.91
N MET A 65 -10.52 0.59 -5.35
CA MET A 65 -10.13 0.28 -6.73
C MET A 65 -11.10 -0.77 -7.31
N GLU A 66 -12.27 -0.31 -7.75
CA GLU A 66 -13.36 -1.22 -8.18
C GLU A 66 -13.00 -2.03 -9.43
N GLN A 67 -12.20 -1.48 -10.35
CA GLN A 67 -11.77 -2.19 -11.57
C GLN A 67 -10.80 -3.33 -11.26
N GLU A 68 -9.90 -3.11 -10.29
CA GLU A 68 -8.91 -4.07 -9.81
C GLU A 68 -9.45 -4.96 -8.69
N GLY A 69 -10.72 -4.82 -8.31
CA GLY A 69 -11.36 -5.57 -7.23
C GLY A 69 -10.63 -5.44 -5.89
N THR A 70 -10.09 -4.26 -5.59
CA THR A 70 -9.20 -4.04 -4.44
C THR A 70 -9.65 -2.89 -3.55
N MET A 71 -9.49 -3.06 -2.24
CA MET A 71 -9.72 -2.06 -1.20
C MET A 71 -8.43 -1.89 -0.40
N ILE A 72 -7.97 -0.64 -0.24
CA ILE A 72 -6.76 -0.30 0.50
C ILE A 72 -7.14 0.65 1.63
N TYR A 73 -6.96 0.21 2.87
CA TYR A 73 -7.16 0.98 4.08
C TYR A 73 -5.85 1.62 4.49
N LEU A 74 -5.76 2.94 4.38
CA LEU A 74 -4.71 3.72 5.03
C LEU A 74 -5.14 3.95 6.48
N THR A 75 -4.29 3.58 7.43
CA THR A 75 -4.54 3.76 8.87
C THR A 75 -3.27 4.25 9.58
N ASP A 76 -3.43 4.91 10.74
CA ASP A 76 -2.28 5.18 11.61
C ASP A 76 -1.57 3.86 12.02
N PRO A 77 -0.23 3.82 12.05
CA PRO A 77 0.54 2.67 12.52
C PRO A 77 0.11 2.11 13.89
N SER A 78 -0.39 2.96 14.80
CA SER A 78 -0.85 2.52 16.12
C SER A 78 -2.16 1.72 16.09
N ASN A 79 -2.92 1.82 14.98
CA ASN A 79 -4.28 1.27 14.87
C ASN A 79 -4.34 -0.01 14.02
N VAL A 80 -3.22 -0.45 13.44
CA VAL A 80 -3.17 -1.60 12.51
C VAL A 80 -3.81 -2.86 13.10
N GLU A 81 -3.52 -3.19 14.37
CA GLU A 81 -4.10 -4.38 15.01
C GLU A 81 -5.62 -4.27 15.20
N GLU A 82 -6.13 -3.08 15.48
CA GLU A 82 -7.57 -2.83 15.65
C GLU A 82 -8.29 -2.86 14.30
N GLU A 83 -7.66 -2.28 13.27
CA GLU A 83 -8.15 -2.33 11.89
C GLU A 83 -8.24 -3.77 11.40
N ILE A 84 -7.20 -4.58 11.59
CA ILE A 84 -7.19 -6.01 11.23
C ILE A 84 -8.34 -6.76 11.92
N LYS A 85 -8.57 -6.52 13.22
CA LYS A 85 -9.67 -7.17 13.95
C LYS A 85 -11.03 -6.78 13.39
N THR A 86 -11.21 -5.50 13.09
CA THR A 86 -12.46 -4.97 12.52
C THR A 86 -12.73 -5.56 11.14
N LEU A 87 -11.69 -5.65 10.29
CA LEU A 87 -11.77 -6.30 8.99
C LEU A 87 -12.09 -7.79 9.12
N ASP A 88 -11.43 -8.50 10.03
CA ASP A 88 -11.72 -9.91 10.29
C ASP A 88 -13.15 -10.14 10.76
N GLU A 89 -13.65 -9.32 11.67
CA GLU A 89 -15.04 -9.40 12.14
C GLU A 89 -16.04 -9.18 11.00
N PHE A 90 -15.79 -8.17 10.16
CA PHE A 90 -16.64 -7.83 9.02
C PHE A 90 -16.60 -8.93 7.94
N TYR A 91 -15.40 -9.33 7.51
CA TYR A 91 -15.24 -10.25 6.38
C TYR A 91 -15.54 -11.71 6.75
N ASN A 92 -15.22 -12.16 7.97
CA ASN A 92 -15.47 -13.54 8.38
C ASN A 92 -16.93 -13.81 8.80
N ASN A 93 -17.69 -12.78 9.20
CA ASN A 93 -19.07 -12.97 9.65
C ASN A 93 -20.11 -12.43 8.66
N ASP A 94 -20.15 -11.11 8.50
CA ASP A 94 -21.26 -10.43 7.84
C ASP A 94 -21.12 -10.45 6.32
N PHE A 95 -19.90 -10.22 5.84
CA PHE A 95 -19.63 -10.24 4.41
C PHE A 95 -19.73 -11.64 3.81
N LYS A 96 -19.20 -12.68 4.48
CA LYS A 96 -19.28 -14.06 3.99
C LYS A 96 -20.72 -14.50 3.71
N LYS A 97 -21.66 -14.17 4.58
CA LYS A 97 -23.09 -14.45 4.36
C LYS A 97 -23.64 -13.69 3.16
N PHE A 98 -23.27 -12.41 3.02
CA PHE A 98 -23.67 -11.59 1.88
C PHE A 98 -23.09 -12.11 0.55
N GLN A 99 -21.83 -12.56 0.54
CA GLN A 99 -21.18 -13.18 -0.61
C GLN A 99 -21.86 -14.46 -1.05
N GLU A 100 -22.16 -15.37 -0.11
CA GLU A 100 -22.85 -16.63 -0.43
C GLU A 100 -24.22 -16.38 -1.08
N LEU A 101 -24.92 -15.32 -0.64
CA LEU A 101 -26.21 -14.91 -1.21
C LEU A 101 -26.07 -14.25 -2.59
N MET A 102 -25.06 -13.40 -2.78
CA MET A 102 -24.92 -12.56 -3.98
C MET A 102 -24.00 -13.16 -5.06
N LYS A 103 -23.27 -14.24 -4.75
CA LYS A 103 -22.27 -14.89 -5.61
C LYS A 103 -21.24 -13.91 -6.17
N ILE A 104 -20.73 -13.03 -5.30
CA ILE A 104 -19.68 -12.07 -5.62
C ILE A 104 -18.36 -12.53 -5.01
N ASP A 105 -17.28 -12.42 -5.79
CA ASP A 105 -15.95 -12.66 -5.28
C ASP A 105 -15.56 -11.57 -4.27
N PRO A 106 -14.85 -11.90 -3.18
CA PRO A 106 -14.37 -10.90 -2.23
C PRO A 106 -13.42 -9.93 -2.93
N PRO A 107 -13.46 -8.63 -2.58
CA PRO A 107 -12.37 -7.76 -2.94
C PRO A 107 -11.10 -8.21 -2.23
N ARG A 108 -9.95 -7.97 -2.87
CA ARG A 108 -8.67 -7.97 -2.19
C ARG A 108 -8.65 -6.81 -1.19
N VAL A 109 -8.23 -7.07 0.04
CA VAL A 109 -8.17 -6.05 1.10
C VAL A 109 -6.73 -5.89 1.56
N ARG A 110 -6.25 -4.63 1.61
CA ARG A 110 -4.93 -4.28 2.12
C ARG A 110 -5.02 -3.21 3.20
N VAL A 111 -4.14 -3.30 4.18
CA VAL A 111 -3.91 -2.27 5.20
C VAL A 111 -2.50 -1.73 4.99
N VAL A 112 -2.39 -0.41 4.87
CA VAL A 112 -1.13 0.34 4.70
C VAL A 112 -1.05 1.42 5.77
N VAL A 113 0.18 1.78 6.16
CA VAL A 113 0.38 2.70 7.29
C VAL A 113 1.02 4.03 6.91
N ASP A 114 1.42 4.17 5.66
CA ASP A 114 1.92 5.43 5.13
C ASP A 114 1.55 5.68 3.67
N LEU A 115 1.79 6.91 3.22
CA LEU A 115 1.39 7.35 1.89
C LEU A 115 2.21 6.68 0.78
N VAL A 116 3.45 6.27 1.06
CA VAL A 116 4.32 5.64 0.07
C VAL A 116 3.87 4.19 -0.14
N GLU A 117 3.50 3.47 0.92
CA GLU A 117 2.86 2.15 0.80
C GLU A 117 1.53 2.24 0.06
N LEU A 118 0.68 3.22 0.38
CA LEU A 118 -0.57 3.46 -0.35
C LEU A 118 -0.30 3.64 -1.85
N ARG A 119 0.62 4.55 -2.21
CA ARG A 119 1.00 4.80 -3.60
C ARG A 119 1.54 3.53 -4.27
N GLU A 120 2.46 2.84 -3.62
CA GLU A 120 3.07 1.60 -4.14
C GLU A 120 1.98 0.56 -4.45
N LYS A 121 1.07 0.28 -3.50
CA LYS A 121 -0.02 -0.68 -3.72
C LYS A 121 -0.93 -0.29 -4.88
N ILE A 122 -1.30 0.99 -4.98
CA ILE A 122 -2.10 1.48 -6.12
C ILE A 122 -1.36 1.19 -7.43
N LEU A 123 -0.08 1.55 -7.53
CA LEU A 123 0.71 1.38 -8.75
C LEU A 123 0.92 -0.10 -9.12
N ILE A 124 1.16 -0.96 -8.14
CA ILE A 124 1.28 -2.42 -8.35
C ILE A 124 -0.01 -2.97 -8.96
N PHE A 125 -1.17 -2.68 -8.35
CA PHE A 125 -2.45 -3.22 -8.81
C PHE A 125 -2.87 -2.65 -10.16
N LYS A 126 -2.63 -1.35 -10.41
CA LYS A 126 -2.84 -0.75 -11.72
C LYS A 126 -1.95 -1.34 -12.81
N GLY A 127 -0.75 -1.80 -12.44
CA GLY A 127 0.17 -2.51 -13.33
C GLY A 127 -0.24 -3.95 -13.63
N GLY A 128 -1.30 -4.47 -12.97
CA GLY A 128 -1.70 -5.87 -13.08
C GLY A 128 -0.70 -6.82 -12.39
N TYR A 129 0.02 -6.33 -11.40
CA TYR A 129 0.96 -7.11 -10.60
C TYR A 129 0.32 -7.54 -9.26
N ASP A 130 0.87 -8.59 -8.66
CA ASP A 130 0.55 -9.08 -7.33
C ASP A 130 1.52 -8.48 -6.32
N ASP A 131 0.98 -7.82 -5.30
CA ASP A 131 1.81 -7.15 -4.29
C ASP A 131 2.58 -8.14 -3.41
N ARG A 132 2.07 -9.37 -3.24
CA ARG A 132 2.75 -10.45 -2.53
C ARG A 132 3.99 -10.90 -3.29
N ILE A 133 3.87 -11.07 -4.61
CA ILE A 133 5.02 -11.37 -5.47
C ILE A 133 6.00 -10.19 -5.49
N MET A 134 5.50 -8.95 -5.50
CA MET A 134 6.37 -7.77 -5.44
C MET A 134 7.21 -7.73 -4.15
N GLU A 135 6.66 -8.11 -2.99
CA GLU A 135 7.44 -8.21 -1.76
C GLU A 135 8.53 -9.30 -1.85
N LEU A 136 8.26 -10.44 -2.51
CA LEU A 136 9.27 -11.48 -2.76
C LEU A 136 10.35 -10.99 -3.74
N TYR A 137 9.95 -10.25 -4.77
CA TYR A 137 10.86 -9.65 -5.75
C TYR A 137 11.79 -8.63 -5.07
N LYS A 138 11.24 -7.73 -4.24
CA LYS A 138 12.03 -6.79 -3.42
C LYS A 138 12.98 -7.54 -2.48
N SER A 139 12.52 -8.62 -1.83
CA SER A 139 13.38 -9.45 -0.97
C SER A 139 14.58 -10.03 -1.73
N LEU A 140 14.37 -10.51 -2.96
CA LEU A 140 15.46 -11.00 -3.81
C LEU A 140 16.43 -9.87 -4.21
N LEU A 141 15.91 -8.68 -4.51
CA LEU A 141 16.75 -7.52 -4.84
C LEU A 141 17.61 -7.08 -3.66
N ILE A 142 17.07 -7.08 -2.44
CA ILE A 142 17.83 -6.78 -1.22
C ILE A 142 19.05 -7.70 -1.12
N LEU A 143 18.90 -9.00 -1.36
CA LEU A 143 20.02 -9.95 -1.35
C LEU A 143 21.07 -9.60 -2.41
N GLN A 144 20.65 -9.33 -3.65
CA GLN A 144 21.55 -8.99 -4.75
C GLN A 144 22.32 -7.70 -4.52
N ILE A 145 21.66 -6.68 -3.97
CA ILE A 145 22.26 -5.39 -3.66
C ILE A 145 23.26 -5.54 -2.51
N ASN A 146 22.88 -6.24 -1.44
CA ASN A 146 23.75 -6.48 -0.29
C ASN A 146 25.03 -7.22 -0.70
N GLU A 147 24.93 -8.24 -1.56
CA GLU A 147 26.08 -9.00 -2.06
C GLU A 147 27.05 -8.16 -2.90
N ARG A 148 26.55 -7.20 -3.68
CA ARG A 148 27.35 -6.42 -4.64
C ARG A 148 27.91 -5.13 -4.05
N GLU A 149 27.11 -4.45 -3.25
CA GLU A 149 27.35 -3.07 -2.85
C GLU A 149 27.56 -2.92 -1.34
N ASN A 150 27.28 -3.97 -0.53
CA ASN A 150 27.32 -3.92 0.93
C ASN A 150 26.55 -2.70 1.48
N MET A 151 25.42 -2.39 0.85
CA MET A 151 24.55 -1.26 1.16
C MET A 151 23.56 -1.63 2.27
N GLU A 152 23.36 -0.73 3.23
CA GLU A 152 22.35 -0.90 4.27
C GLU A 152 21.08 -0.15 3.88
N ILE A 153 20.06 -0.91 3.49
CA ILE A 153 18.79 -0.42 2.96
C ILE A 153 17.82 -0.15 4.12
N ILE A 154 17.21 1.03 4.14
CA ILE A 154 16.17 1.38 5.12
C ILE A 154 14.77 1.39 4.53
N ARG A 155 14.64 1.51 3.20
CA ARG A 155 13.35 1.48 2.51
C ARG A 155 13.54 1.04 1.06
N MET A 156 12.63 0.20 0.58
CA MET A 156 12.55 -0.22 -0.82
C MET A 156 11.09 -0.29 -1.26
N PHE A 157 10.74 0.32 -2.39
CA PHE A 157 9.37 0.31 -2.92
C PHE A 157 9.34 0.44 -4.44
N TYR A 158 8.28 -0.09 -5.05
CA TYR A 158 7.97 0.05 -6.47
C TYR A 158 7.34 1.42 -6.76
N ASP A 159 7.80 2.08 -7.83
CA ASP A 159 7.24 3.35 -8.31
C ASP A 159 7.37 3.46 -9.85
N ILE A 160 6.82 4.53 -10.42
CA ILE A 160 6.96 4.92 -11.81
C ILE A 160 7.67 6.27 -11.88
N TYR A 161 8.85 6.30 -12.50
CA TYR A 161 9.61 7.51 -12.75
C TYR A 161 9.77 7.72 -14.26
N GLU A 162 9.42 8.91 -14.77
CA GLU A 162 9.44 9.23 -16.21
C GLU A 162 8.75 8.18 -17.10
N ASN A 163 7.57 7.70 -16.65
CA ASN A 163 6.79 6.62 -17.30
C ASN A 163 7.48 5.26 -17.38
N LYS A 164 8.49 5.00 -16.54
CA LYS A 164 9.15 3.70 -16.43
C LYS A 164 8.99 3.13 -15.03
N PRO A 165 8.67 1.83 -14.90
CA PRO A 165 8.62 1.17 -13.61
C PRO A 165 10.04 1.04 -13.04
N ILE A 166 10.20 1.41 -11.78
CA ILE A 166 11.46 1.37 -11.05
C ILE A 166 11.25 0.79 -9.66
N ILE A 167 12.35 0.34 -9.06
CA ILE A 167 12.46 0.11 -7.63
C ILE A 167 13.29 1.23 -7.03
N VAL A 168 12.68 1.99 -6.13
CA VAL A 168 13.34 3.03 -5.35
C VAL A 168 13.96 2.36 -4.13
N VAL A 169 15.25 2.64 -3.88
CA VAL A 169 16.01 2.16 -2.73
C VAL A 169 16.55 3.36 -1.98
N ILE A 170 16.30 3.40 -0.67
CA ILE A 170 16.84 4.43 0.22
C ILE A 170 17.81 3.76 1.20
N ASP A 171 19.03 4.25 1.25
CA ASP A 171 20.04 3.78 2.19
C ASP A 171 19.95 4.49 3.55
N LYS A 172 20.69 4.00 4.55
CA LYS A 172 20.74 4.62 5.88
C LYS A 172 21.20 6.08 5.93
N ASN A 173 21.85 6.57 4.87
CA ASN A 173 22.26 7.96 4.75
C ASN A 173 21.20 8.83 4.05
N LEU A 174 19.99 8.29 3.86
CA LEU A 174 18.88 8.90 3.14
C LEU A 174 19.19 9.16 1.66
N LYS A 175 20.17 8.45 1.10
CA LYS A 175 20.46 8.55 -0.33
C LYS A 175 19.53 7.62 -1.09
N GLU A 176 18.91 8.19 -2.12
CA GLU A 176 17.97 7.51 -3.00
C GLU A 176 18.69 6.96 -4.24
N TYR A 177 18.34 5.74 -4.63
CA TYR A 177 18.83 5.03 -5.80
C TYR A 177 17.64 4.48 -6.58
N HIS A 178 17.72 4.52 -7.91
CA HIS A 178 16.69 3.98 -8.80
C HIS A 178 17.25 2.78 -9.54
N TYR A 179 16.59 1.63 -9.37
CA TYR A 179 16.90 0.41 -10.09
C TYR A 179 15.77 0.13 -11.08
N ASP A 180 16.11 -0.32 -12.29
CA ASP A 180 15.09 -0.71 -13.27
C ASP A 180 14.28 -1.91 -12.74
N PHE A 181 12.95 -1.81 -12.82
CA PHE A 181 12.08 -2.95 -12.58
C PHE A 181 12.17 -3.91 -13.77
N ARG A 182 12.68 -5.13 -13.53
CA ARG A 182 12.82 -6.16 -14.56
C ARG A 182 11.63 -7.09 -14.52
N GLU A 183 10.65 -6.82 -15.38
CA GLU A 183 9.40 -7.60 -15.43
C GLU A 183 9.67 -9.10 -15.64
N GLU A 184 10.64 -9.50 -16.47
CA GLU A 184 11.02 -10.90 -16.67
C GLU A 184 11.32 -11.61 -15.33
N GLY A 185 12.13 -10.99 -14.47
CA GLY A 185 12.47 -11.57 -13.16
C GLY A 185 11.30 -11.56 -12.18
N TYR A 186 10.37 -10.61 -12.29
CA TYR A 186 9.12 -10.63 -11.53
C TYR A 186 8.23 -11.79 -11.98
N ARG A 187 8.06 -12.01 -13.30
CA ARG A 187 7.21 -13.07 -13.85
C ARG A 187 7.75 -14.46 -13.54
N GLU A 188 9.06 -14.64 -13.50
CA GLU A 188 9.68 -15.89 -13.03
C GLU A 188 9.30 -16.22 -11.57
N LEU A 189 9.25 -15.21 -10.70
CA LEU A 189 8.79 -15.39 -9.32
C LEU A 189 7.29 -15.65 -9.25
N GLU A 190 6.50 -14.94 -10.05
CA GLU A 190 5.05 -15.15 -10.16
C GLU A 190 4.74 -16.61 -10.53
N GLU A 191 5.31 -17.12 -11.63
CA GLU A 191 5.16 -18.52 -12.07
C GLU A 191 5.59 -19.51 -10.99
N GLN A 192 6.63 -19.18 -10.22
CA GLN A 192 7.16 -20.07 -9.19
C GLN A 192 6.29 -20.10 -7.92
N PHE A 193 5.65 -18.99 -7.54
CA PHE A 193 5.09 -18.80 -6.20
C PHE A 193 3.59 -18.50 -6.16
N GLU A 194 2.93 -18.17 -7.27
CA GLU A 194 1.50 -17.84 -7.31
C GLU A 194 0.64 -18.94 -6.66
N ASP A 195 0.79 -20.20 -7.10
CA ASP A 195 0.08 -21.35 -6.53
C ASP A 195 0.38 -21.56 -5.04
N LYS A 196 1.59 -21.21 -4.59
CA LYS A 196 2.01 -21.39 -3.19
C LYS A 196 1.45 -20.30 -2.28
N LEU A 197 1.09 -19.16 -2.84
CA LEU A 197 0.45 -18.06 -2.14
C LEU A 197 -1.06 -18.28 -1.97
N GLU A 198 -1.65 -19.27 -2.64
CA GLU A 198 -3.03 -19.66 -2.40
C GLU A 198 -3.25 -20.03 -0.92
N GLY A 199 -4.19 -19.34 -0.27
CA GLY A 199 -4.47 -19.52 1.16
C GLY A 199 -3.46 -18.86 2.11
N PHE A 200 -2.44 -18.16 1.60
CA PHE A 200 -1.51 -17.35 2.39
C PHE A 200 -1.87 -15.86 2.31
N GLU A 201 -3.15 -15.52 2.51
CA GLU A 201 -3.62 -14.15 2.40
C GLU A 201 -3.41 -13.38 3.71
N ARG A 202 -2.96 -12.13 3.61
CA ARG A 202 -2.81 -11.19 4.73
C ARG A 202 -3.35 -9.82 4.32
N TYR A 203 -3.91 -9.07 5.27
CA TYR A 203 -4.26 -7.66 5.02
C TYR A 203 -3.01 -6.79 4.91
N VAL A 204 -1.98 -7.05 5.71
CA VAL A 204 -0.71 -6.34 5.66
C VAL A 204 0.26 -7.17 4.82
N VAL A 205 0.66 -6.63 3.68
CA VAL A 205 1.63 -7.25 2.76
C VAL A 205 2.82 -6.30 2.61
N ASN A 206 3.89 -6.58 3.34
CA ASN A 206 5.13 -5.80 3.35
C ASN A 206 6.34 -6.76 3.49
N GLU A 207 7.51 -6.25 3.87
CA GLU A 207 8.70 -7.08 4.09
C GLU A 207 8.45 -8.24 5.08
N SER A 208 7.71 -7.99 6.16
CA SER A 208 7.40 -9.03 7.16
C SER A 208 6.56 -10.16 6.57
N PHE A 209 5.65 -9.85 5.64
CA PHE A 209 4.88 -10.86 4.90
C PHE A 209 5.80 -11.78 4.09
N ALA A 210 6.77 -11.22 3.37
CA ALA A 210 7.70 -12.00 2.56
C ALA A 210 8.54 -12.95 3.43
N ILE A 211 9.03 -12.45 4.58
CA ILE A 211 9.77 -13.26 5.55
C ILE A 211 8.89 -14.41 6.07
N GLU A 212 7.67 -14.11 6.53
CA GLU A 212 6.72 -15.09 7.04
C GLU A 212 6.43 -16.19 6.01
N PHE A 213 6.20 -15.81 4.75
CA PHE A 213 5.94 -16.73 3.66
C PHE A 213 7.14 -17.64 3.36
N ILE A 214 8.35 -17.08 3.31
CA ILE A 214 9.57 -17.85 3.07
C ILE A 214 9.80 -18.86 4.20
N GLU A 215 9.57 -18.47 5.46
CA GLU A 215 9.67 -19.35 6.62
C GLU A 215 8.66 -20.51 6.56
N ASP A 216 7.39 -20.22 6.23
CA ASP A 216 6.36 -21.25 6.04
C ASP A 216 6.76 -22.27 4.97
N LEU A 217 7.28 -21.80 3.83
CA LEU A 217 7.77 -22.69 2.76
C LEU A 217 8.94 -23.57 3.21
N LEU A 218 9.89 -23.02 3.97
CA LEU A 218 11.02 -23.78 4.47
C LEU A 218 10.59 -24.83 5.51
N ASN A 219 9.57 -24.53 6.31
CA ASN A 219 9.03 -25.46 7.29
C ASN A 219 8.24 -26.60 6.64
N LYS A 220 7.45 -26.31 5.60
CA LYS A 220 6.73 -27.33 4.81
C LYS A 220 7.68 -28.30 4.09
N LYS A 221 8.87 -27.86 3.68
CA LYS A 221 9.89 -28.74 3.05
C LYS A 221 10.61 -29.67 4.02
N LYS A 222 10.54 -29.42 5.34
CA LYS A 222 11.19 -30.24 6.37
C LYS A 222 10.32 -31.39 6.87
N ASN A 223 9.02 -31.35 6.59
CA ASN A 223 8.02 -32.38 6.95
C ASN A 223 7.72 -33.27 5.74
#